data_AF-A0A7R9IT98-F1
#
_entry.id   AF-A0A7R9IT98-F1
#
_cell.length_a   1.000
_cell.length_b   1.000
_cell.length_c   1.000
_cell.angle_alpha   90.00
_cell.angle_beta   90.00
_cell.angle_gamma   90.00
#
_symmetry.space_group_name_H-M   'P 1'
#
loop_
_entity.id
_entity.type
_entity.pdbx_description
1 polymer ?
#
loop_
_entity_poly.entity_id
_entity_poly.type
_entity_poly.pdbx_seq_one_letter_code
_entity_poly.pdbx_strand_id
1 'polypeptide(L)'
;MGHHVQSLPCQYYVYCILPEVLWWVVLRRHEDIYAALRNTSKSRGLLSLLFPCALYLAGIEILVLSFFYRFVLSIGVAGLAVWPLVSLRIPWMLRIGWLASCASLAVFPSLPVVGREANTPLVVASGCVWIMCALMFIYWVSSSNFHDTPRAVGVLLLQVALLSVAIWNIHSTASSLVNKQGLLSFNQTLSWALSGMSMLLPLCGSQWVPIRLVHLFLSLALPFLLLSASHEGFFLLALTINLLFWLTLEHHQSYQHTDTKPVRYFIHF
;
A
#
# COMPACT_ATOMS: atom_id res chain seq x y z
N MET A 1 36.90 33.29 14.63
CA MET A 1 36.47 32.55 13.42
C MET A 1 35.33 31.64 13.84
N GLY A 2 34.10 32.02 13.51
CA GLY A 2 32.89 31.38 14.03
C GLY A 2 32.65 30.00 13.41
N HIS A 3 32.56 28.98 14.27
CA HIS A 3 32.03 27.67 13.91
C HIS A 3 30.54 27.80 13.58
N HIS A 4 30.20 27.85 12.29
CA HIS A 4 28.83 27.57 11.87
C HIS A 4 28.60 26.06 11.99
N VAL A 5 28.12 25.64 13.16
CA VAL A 5 27.50 24.33 13.31
C VAL A 5 26.24 24.36 12.44
N GLN A 6 26.34 23.78 11.24
CA GLN A 6 25.19 23.49 10.39
C GLN A 6 24.32 22.47 11.14
N SER A 7 23.32 22.97 11.88
CA SER A 7 22.29 22.11 12.44
C SER A 7 21.50 21.51 11.28
N LEU A 8 21.75 20.23 10.99
CA LEU A 8 20.97 19.48 10.01
C LEU A 8 19.49 19.50 10.47
N PRO A 9 18.53 19.72 9.56
CA PRO A 9 17.11 19.66 9.89
C PRO A 9 16.73 18.38 10.64
N CYS A 10 15.81 18.46 11.60
CA CYS A 10 15.39 17.31 12.42
C CYS A 10 15.01 16.05 11.60
N GLN A 11 14.54 16.24 10.36
CA GLN A 11 14.22 15.17 9.42
C GLN A 11 15.40 14.22 9.16
N TYR A 12 16.63 14.74 9.06
CA TYR A 12 17.82 13.92 8.81
C TYR A 12 18.07 12.92 9.94
N TYR A 13 17.85 13.33 11.20
CA TYR A 13 18.01 12.43 12.34
C TYR A 13 16.98 11.29 12.31
N VAL A 14 15.74 11.57 11.90
CA VAL A 14 14.71 10.53 11.73
C VAL A 14 15.13 9.53 10.66
N TYR A 15 15.65 9.99 9.52
CA TYR A 15 16.14 9.10 8.45
C TYR A 15 17.32 8.23 8.87
N CYS A 16 18.22 8.72 9.73
CA CYS A 16 19.34 7.93 10.24
C CYS A 16 18.92 6.93 11.32
N ILE A 17 18.05 7.33 12.25
CA ILE A 17 17.63 6.50 13.39
C ILE A 17 16.69 5.37 12.95
N LEU A 18 15.82 5.60 11.97
CA LEU A 18 14.81 4.62 11.56
C LEU A 18 15.40 3.28 11.08
N PRO A 19 16.43 3.24 10.20
CA PRO A 19 17.13 2.00 9.86
C PRO A 19 17.73 1.29 11.07
N GLU A 20 18.32 2.01 12.02
CA GLU A 20 18.93 1.43 13.22
C GLU A 20 17.88 0.77 14.11
N VAL A 21 16.74 1.42 14.32
CA VAL A 21 15.62 0.86 15.10
C VAL A 21 15.05 -0.38 14.41
N LEU A 22 14.89 -0.35 13.08
CA LEU A 22 14.41 -1.51 12.32
C LEU A 22 15.35 -2.71 12.46
N TRP A 23 16.66 -2.50 12.31
CA TRP A 23 17.65 -3.56 12.50
C TRP A 23 17.67 -4.08 13.93
N TRP A 24 17.49 -3.22 14.93
CA TRP A 24 17.39 -3.64 16.31
C TRP A 24 16.18 -4.53 16.58
N VAL A 25 15.02 -4.23 15.97
CA VAL A 25 13.82 -5.10 16.05
C VAL A 25 14.06 -6.45 15.38
N VAL A 26 14.73 -6.47 14.23
CA VAL A 26 15.10 -7.72 13.53
C VAL A 26 16.04 -8.56 14.39
N LEU A 27 17.08 -7.95 14.97
CA LEU A 27 18.05 -8.62 15.85
C LEU A 27 17.41 -9.19 17.11
N ARG A 28 16.34 -8.57 17.63
CA ARG A 28 15.58 -9.14 18.75
C ARG A 28 14.90 -10.48 18.42
N ARG A 29 14.62 -10.74 17.14
CA ARG A 29 14.04 -12.01 16.67
C ARG A 29 15.08 -12.99 16.13
N HIS A 30 16.35 -12.86 16.53
CA HIS A 30 17.43 -13.72 16.05
C HIS A 30 17.17 -15.21 16.29
N GLU A 31 16.51 -15.59 17.39
CA GLU A 31 16.20 -16.99 17.70
C GLU A 31 15.33 -17.65 16.61
N ASP A 32 14.33 -16.93 16.08
CA ASP A 32 13.47 -17.42 14.99
C ASP A 32 14.28 -17.60 13.70
N ILE A 33 15.23 -16.70 13.44
CA ILE A 33 16.12 -16.74 12.27
C ILE A 33 17.06 -17.95 12.37
N TYR A 34 17.68 -18.16 13.53
CA TYR A 34 18.54 -19.32 13.78
C TYR A 34 17.77 -20.63 13.70
N ALA A 35 16.56 -20.69 14.24
CA ALA A 35 15.69 -21.86 14.14
C ALA A 35 15.32 -22.16 12.68
N ALA A 36 14.93 -21.14 11.89
CA ALA A 36 14.61 -21.29 10.47
C ALA A 36 15.83 -21.75 9.66
N LEU A 37 17.00 -21.16 9.90
CA LEU A 37 18.24 -21.52 9.20
C LEU A 37 18.65 -22.97 9.50
N ARG A 38 18.59 -23.38 10.77
CA ARG A 38 18.93 -24.74 11.19
C ARG A 38 17.97 -25.77 10.59
N ASN A 39 16.67 -25.45 10.56
CA ASN A 39 15.65 -26.36 10.04
C ASN A 39 15.79 -26.54 8.52
N THR A 40 16.00 -25.46 7.77
CA THR A 40 16.21 -25.51 6.32
C THR A 40 17.53 -26.20 5.96
N SER A 41 18.61 -25.89 6.70
CA SER A 41 19.90 -26.55 6.49
C SER A 41 19.82 -28.07 6.72
N LYS A 42 19.06 -28.53 7.73
CA LYS A 42 18.86 -29.95 8.01
C LYS A 42 17.96 -30.64 6.97
N SER A 43 16.93 -29.97 6.48
CA SER A 43 15.93 -30.59 5.60
C SER A 43 16.30 -30.58 4.12
N ARG A 44 16.96 -29.51 3.62
CA ARG A 44 17.17 -29.28 2.18
C ARG A 44 18.64 -28.99 1.82
N GLY A 45 19.54 -28.97 2.81
CA GLY A 45 20.96 -28.63 2.64
C GLY A 45 21.20 -27.13 2.42
N LEU A 46 22.42 -26.66 2.67
CA LEU A 46 22.78 -25.23 2.59
C LEU A 46 22.63 -24.66 1.17
N LEU A 47 22.87 -25.48 0.15
CA LEU A 47 22.73 -25.09 -1.26
C LEU A 47 21.30 -24.65 -1.63
N SER A 48 20.28 -25.18 -0.93
CA SER A 48 18.89 -24.77 -1.15
C SER A 48 18.59 -23.33 -0.74
N LEU A 49 19.45 -22.71 0.08
CA LEU A 49 19.34 -21.31 0.49
C LEU A 49 19.92 -20.33 -0.54
N LEU A 50 20.77 -20.81 -1.47
CA LEU A 50 21.38 -19.95 -2.48
C LEU A 50 20.34 -19.28 -3.37
N PHE A 51 19.29 -20.03 -3.77
CA PHE A 51 18.25 -19.49 -4.64
C PHE A 51 17.42 -18.36 -3.97
N PRO A 52 16.87 -18.53 -2.75
CA PRO A 52 16.25 -17.43 -2.02
C PRO A 52 17.17 -16.24 -1.76
N CYS A 53 18.44 -16.47 -1.42
CA CYS A 53 19.41 -15.39 -1.24
C CYS A 53 19.65 -14.63 -2.55
N ALA A 54 19.80 -15.33 -3.67
CA ALA A 54 19.98 -14.71 -4.98
C ALA A 54 18.74 -13.88 -5.38
N LEU A 55 17.52 -14.39 -5.14
CA LEU A 55 16.28 -13.63 -5.37
C LEU A 55 16.20 -12.37 -4.49
N TYR A 56 16.58 -12.48 -3.22
CA TYR A 56 16.60 -11.34 -2.30
C TYR A 56 17.60 -10.26 -2.75
N LEU A 57 18.83 -10.65 -3.11
CA LEU A 57 19.84 -9.75 -3.64
C LEU A 57 19.38 -9.10 -4.95
N ALA A 58 18.80 -9.87 -5.86
CA ALA A 58 18.22 -9.34 -7.11
C ALA A 58 17.10 -8.32 -6.83
N GLY A 59 16.27 -8.56 -5.81
CA GLY A 59 15.25 -7.61 -5.36
C GLY A 59 15.86 -6.29 -4.86
N ILE A 60 16.93 -6.36 -4.06
CA ILE A 60 17.65 -5.16 -3.59
C ILE A 60 18.28 -4.42 -4.77
N GLU A 61 18.95 -5.13 -5.68
CA GLU A 61 19.54 -4.54 -6.89
C GLU A 61 18.49 -3.81 -7.73
N ILE A 62 17.31 -4.42 -7.94
CA ILE A 62 16.17 -3.77 -8.62
C ILE A 62 15.74 -2.49 -7.90
N LEU A 63 15.65 -2.50 -6.57
CA LEU A 63 15.30 -1.32 -5.78
C LEU A 63 16.37 -0.23 -5.88
N VAL A 64 17.66 -0.58 -5.83
CA VAL A 64 18.76 0.37 -6.01
C VAL A 64 18.75 0.96 -7.42
N LEU A 65 18.58 0.13 -8.44
CA LEU A 65 18.48 0.56 -9.84
C LEU A 65 17.27 1.44 -10.10
N SER A 66 16.18 1.28 -9.33
CA SER A 66 14.99 2.13 -9.46
C SER A 66 15.23 3.60 -9.18
N PHE A 67 16.24 3.94 -8.38
CA PHE A 67 16.64 5.33 -8.14
C PHE A 67 17.21 6.00 -9.39
N PHE A 68 17.85 5.21 -10.27
CA PHE A 68 18.38 5.68 -11.54
C PHE A 68 17.33 5.57 -12.66
N TYR A 69 16.65 4.42 -12.74
CA TYR A 69 15.71 4.08 -13.80
C TYR A 69 14.39 3.54 -13.21
N ARG A 70 13.37 4.39 -13.13
CA ARG A 70 12.05 4.04 -12.57
C ARG A 70 11.42 2.81 -13.23
N PHE A 71 11.62 2.65 -14.55
CA PHE A 71 11.12 1.52 -15.34
C PHE A 71 11.57 0.14 -14.81
N VAL A 72 12.68 0.06 -14.08
CA VAL A 72 13.17 -1.22 -13.50
C VAL A 72 12.17 -1.79 -12.48
N LEU A 73 11.36 -0.95 -11.82
CA LEU A 73 10.27 -1.42 -10.96
C LEU A 73 9.19 -2.17 -11.74
N SER A 74 8.89 -1.76 -12.99
CA SER A 74 7.95 -2.48 -13.84
C SER A 74 8.44 -3.90 -14.14
N ILE A 75 9.75 -4.08 -14.34
CA ILE A 75 10.38 -5.40 -14.51
C ILE A 75 10.25 -6.23 -13.22
N GLY A 76 10.51 -5.61 -12.07
CA GLY A 76 10.36 -6.27 -10.75
C GLY A 76 8.93 -6.76 -10.52
N VAL A 77 7.93 -5.91 -10.75
CA VAL A 77 6.50 -6.26 -10.62
C VAL A 77 6.10 -7.33 -11.64
N ALA A 78 6.61 -7.28 -12.87
CA ALA A 78 6.38 -8.32 -13.88
C ALA A 78 6.97 -9.68 -13.43
N GLY A 79 8.15 -9.69 -12.80
CA GLY A 79 8.72 -10.89 -12.19
C GLY A 79 7.82 -11.48 -11.10
N LEU A 80 7.27 -10.62 -10.22
CA LEU A 80 6.31 -11.04 -9.19
C LEU A 80 4.99 -11.56 -9.77
N ALA A 81 4.56 -11.04 -10.93
CA ALA A 81 3.35 -11.49 -11.62
C ALA A 81 3.43 -12.99 -12.01
N VAL A 82 4.64 -13.49 -12.29
CA VAL A 82 4.86 -14.89 -12.71
C VAL A 82 4.68 -15.87 -11.56
N TRP A 83 4.82 -15.47 -10.29
CA TRP A 83 4.77 -16.40 -9.16
C TRP A 83 3.48 -17.24 -9.15
N PRO A 84 2.25 -16.67 -9.13
CA PRO A 84 1.04 -17.48 -9.04
C PRO A 84 0.78 -18.35 -10.28
N LEU A 85 1.45 -18.08 -11.41
CA LEU A 85 1.38 -18.93 -12.60
C LEU A 85 2.14 -20.25 -12.43
N VAL A 86 3.21 -20.24 -11.65
CA VAL A 86 3.97 -21.45 -11.32
C VAL A 86 3.20 -22.32 -10.30
N SER A 87 2.33 -21.73 -9.49
CA SER A 87 1.52 -22.45 -8.49
C SER A 87 0.20 -22.97 -9.08
N LEU A 88 0.17 -24.26 -9.44
CA LEU A 88 -0.95 -24.92 -10.11
C LEU A 88 -2.26 -25.01 -9.29
N ARG A 89 -2.27 -24.64 -8.01
CA ARG A 89 -3.38 -24.92 -7.07
C ARG A 89 -4.29 -23.73 -6.74
N ILE A 90 -4.17 -22.62 -7.46
CA ILE A 90 -4.91 -21.38 -7.19
C ILE A 90 -6.13 -21.27 -8.12
N PRO A 91 -7.31 -20.79 -7.69
CA PRO A 91 -8.46 -20.63 -8.58
C PRO A 91 -8.16 -19.64 -9.72
N TRP A 92 -8.71 -19.90 -10.91
CA TRP A 92 -8.39 -19.14 -12.12
C TRP A 92 -8.73 -17.64 -12.00
N MET A 93 -9.85 -17.30 -11.35
CA MET A 93 -10.26 -15.90 -11.12
C MET A 93 -9.23 -15.13 -10.29
N LEU A 94 -8.65 -15.76 -9.27
CA LEU A 94 -7.66 -15.15 -8.40
C LEU A 94 -6.31 -14.97 -9.12
N ARG A 95 -5.94 -15.91 -10.00
CA ARG A 95 -4.76 -15.77 -10.87
C ARG A 95 -4.90 -14.60 -11.83
N ILE A 96 -6.05 -14.46 -12.49
CA ILE A 96 -6.30 -13.34 -13.41
C ILE A 96 -6.34 -12.02 -12.65
N GLY A 97 -7.01 -11.97 -11.49
CA GLY A 97 -7.04 -10.78 -10.65
C GLY A 97 -5.65 -10.32 -10.22
N TRP A 98 -4.80 -11.26 -9.77
CA TRP A 98 -3.40 -10.98 -9.46
C TRP A 98 -2.63 -10.42 -10.67
N LEU A 99 -2.67 -11.12 -11.81
CA LEU A 99 -1.99 -10.67 -13.03
C LEU A 99 -2.45 -9.29 -13.47
N ALA A 100 -3.77 -9.04 -13.46
CA ALA A 100 -4.32 -7.74 -13.81
C ALA A 100 -3.86 -6.65 -12.84
N SER A 101 -3.81 -6.94 -11.54
CA SER A 101 -3.31 -5.98 -10.54
C SER A 101 -1.82 -5.67 -10.70
N CYS A 102 -0.99 -6.68 -10.99
CA CYS A 102 0.43 -6.50 -11.29
C CYS A 102 0.65 -5.72 -12.57
N ALA A 103 -0.11 -6.03 -13.63
CA ALA A 103 -0.04 -5.31 -14.89
C ALA A 103 -0.41 -3.83 -14.71
N SER A 104 -1.49 -3.54 -13.97
CA SER A 104 -1.88 -2.18 -13.60
C SER A 104 -0.76 -1.45 -12.87
N LEU A 105 -0.15 -2.08 -11.85
CA LEU A 105 0.93 -1.48 -11.07
C LEU A 105 2.21 -1.25 -11.89
N ALA A 106 2.51 -2.14 -12.86
CA ALA A 106 3.68 -2.04 -13.72
C ALA A 106 3.64 -0.88 -14.73
N VAL A 107 2.46 -0.28 -14.98
CA VAL A 107 2.34 0.90 -15.87
C VAL A 107 2.86 2.17 -15.20
N PHE A 108 2.73 2.31 -13.87
CA PHE A 108 3.10 3.55 -13.18
C PHE A 108 4.59 3.90 -13.21
N PRO A 109 5.54 2.95 -13.05
CA PRO A 109 6.96 3.29 -13.14
C PRO A 109 7.43 3.64 -14.55
N SER A 110 6.66 3.30 -15.60
CA SER A 110 6.97 3.66 -16.99
C SER A 110 6.33 4.98 -17.43
N LEU A 111 5.32 5.47 -16.70
CA LEU A 111 4.73 6.78 -16.93
C LEU A 111 5.77 7.90 -16.70
N PRO A 112 5.74 8.96 -17.53
CA PRO A 112 6.64 10.09 -17.36
C PRO A 112 6.39 10.75 -16.01
N VAL A 113 7.45 11.36 -15.45
CA VAL A 113 7.35 12.13 -14.22
C VAL A 113 6.25 13.18 -14.39
N VAL A 114 5.34 13.26 -13.42
CA VAL A 114 4.24 14.23 -13.42
C VAL A 114 4.82 15.63 -13.68
N GLY A 115 4.39 16.23 -14.77
CA GLY A 115 4.80 17.57 -15.16
C GLY A 115 4.28 18.62 -14.18
N ARG A 116 4.80 19.85 -14.30
CA ARG A 116 4.38 21.01 -13.47
C ARG A 116 2.90 21.37 -13.63
N GLU A 117 2.23 20.90 -14.68
CA GLU A 117 0.84 21.22 -14.96
C GLU A 117 -0.11 20.24 -14.27
N ALA A 118 -0.90 20.78 -13.33
CA ALA A 118 -1.88 20.00 -12.60
C ALA A 118 -3.06 19.64 -13.51
N ASN A 119 -3.32 18.34 -13.65
CA ASN A 119 -4.47 17.82 -14.37
C ASN A 119 -5.57 17.48 -13.37
N THR A 120 -6.27 18.50 -12.87
CA THR A 120 -7.40 18.36 -11.93
C THR A 120 -8.44 17.32 -12.36
N PRO A 121 -8.91 17.23 -13.63
CA PRO A 121 -9.92 16.24 -13.99
C PRO A 121 -9.45 14.80 -13.74
N LEU A 122 -8.15 14.54 -13.86
CA LEU A 122 -7.57 13.21 -13.64
C LEU A 122 -7.52 12.85 -12.15
N VAL A 123 -7.22 13.83 -11.30
CA VAL A 123 -7.27 13.68 -9.83
C VAL A 123 -8.70 13.39 -9.39
N VAL A 124 -9.67 14.18 -9.87
CA VAL A 124 -11.11 13.98 -9.58
C VAL A 124 -11.57 12.60 -10.06
N ALA A 125 -11.21 12.21 -11.29
CA ALA A 125 -11.53 10.88 -11.81
C ALA A 125 -10.97 9.76 -10.93
N SER A 126 -9.72 9.88 -10.48
CA SER A 126 -9.12 8.89 -9.56
C SER A 126 -9.88 8.80 -8.24
N GLY A 127 -10.30 9.94 -7.67
CA GLY A 127 -11.13 9.98 -6.47
C GLY A 127 -12.51 9.33 -6.67
N CYS A 128 -13.15 9.54 -7.82
CA CYS A 128 -14.41 8.87 -8.16
C CYS A 128 -14.25 7.35 -8.22
N VAL A 129 -13.18 6.85 -8.86
CA VAL A 129 -12.90 5.41 -8.91
C VAL A 129 -12.62 4.85 -7.51
N TRP A 130 -11.89 5.57 -6.66
CA TRP A 130 -11.71 5.21 -5.25
C TRP A 130 -13.05 5.04 -4.51
N ILE A 131 -13.98 5.99 -4.66
CA ILE A 131 -15.31 5.91 -4.05
C ILE A 131 -16.07 4.69 -4.58
N MET A 132 -16.05 4.44 -5.88
CA MET A 132 -16.72 3.27 -6.47
C MET A 132 -16.17 1.95 -5.91
N CYS A 133 -14.84 1.80 -5.85
CA CYS A 133 -14.21 0.62 -5.28
C CYS A 133 -14.54 0.46 -3.78
N ALA A 134 -14.55 1.55 -3.02
CA ALA A 134 -14.89 1.53 -1.60
C ALA A 134 -16.36 1.13 -1.37
N LEU A 135 -17.30 1.65 -2.16
CA LEU A 135 -18.72 1.26 -2.09
C LEU A 135 -18.94 -0.21 -2.44
N MET A 136 -18.26 -0.72 -3.47
CA MET A 136 -18.29 -2.14 -3.82
C MET A 136 -17.74 -3.01 -2.68
N PHE A 137 -16.66 -2.57 -2.03
CA PHE A 137 -16.10 -3.26 -0.87
C PHE A 137 -17.06 -3.23 0.34
N ILE A 138 -17.71 -2.10 0.61
CA ILE A 138 -18.73 -1.98 1.66
C ILE A 138 -19.88 -2.96 1.41
N TYR A 139 -20.36 -3.05 0.17
CA TYR A 139 -21.41 -4.01 -0.20
C TYR A 139 -20.97 -5.45 0.09
N TRP A 140 -19.74 -5.82 -0.29
CA TRP A 140 -19.17 -7.14 -0.02
C TRP A 140 -19.05 -7.44 1.49
N VAL A 141 -18.54 -6.48 2.28
CA VAL A 141 -18.44 -6.61 3.75
C VAL A 141 -19.82 -6.75 4.38
N SER A 142 -20.79 -5.95 3.94
CA SER A 142 -22.17 -6.00 4.44
C SER A 142 -22.85 -7.33 4.14
N SER A 143 -22.55 -7.95 3.00
CA SER A 143 -23.11 -9.26 2.61
C SER A 143 -22.50 -10.43 3.38
N SER A 144 -21.31 -10.27 3.96
CA SER A 144 -20.52 -11.38 4.52
C SER A 144 -20.80 -11.66 6.00
N ASN A 145 -21.72 -10.92 6.64
CA ASN A 145 -22.18 -11.13 8.02
C ASN A 145 -21.07 -11.38 9.06
N PHE A 146 -19.99 -10.57 9.04
CA PHE A 146 -18.95 -10.64 10.07
C PHE A 146 -19.43 -10.09 11.43
N HIS A 147 -18.81 -10.54 12.52
CA HIS A 147 -19.20 -10.18 13.89
C HIS A 147 -19.07 -8.66 14.21
N ASP A 148 -18.16 -7.95 13.50
CA ASP A 148 -17.90 -6.50 13.64
C ASP A 148 -18.40 -5.65 12.46
N THR A 149 -19.22 -6.23 11.59
CA THR A 149 -19.70 -5.58 10.35
C THR A 149 -20.25 -4.16 10.53
N PRO A 150 -21.15 -3.84 11.49
CA PRO A 150 -21.78 -2.52 11.53
C PRO A 150 -20.79 -1.39 11.86
N ARG A 151 -19.80 -1.65 12.73
CA ARG A 151 -18.76 -0.68 13.06
C ARG A 151 -17.82 -0.45 11.89
N ALA A 152 -17.37 -1.54 11.26
CA ALA A 152 -16.49 -1.48 10.09
C ALA A 152 -17.14 -0.70 8.94
N VAL A 153 -18.39 -1.02 8.60
CA VAL A 153 -19.16 -0.34 7.56
C VAL A 153 -19.38 1.14 7.91
N GLY A 154 -19.69 1.47 9.16
CA GLY A 154 -19.85 2.86 9.60
C GLY A 154 -18.58 3.70 9.40
N VAL A 155 -17.42 3.16 9.76
CA VAL A 155 -16.13 3.85 9.54
C VAL A 155 -15.80 3.96 8.05
N LEU A 156 -16.06 2.93 7.24
CA LEU A 156 -15.86 3.00 5.78
C LEU A 156 -16.76 4.05 5.14
N LEU A 157 -18.03 4.14 5.53
CA LEU A 157 -18.96 5.17 5.04
C LEU A 157 -18.48 6.57 5.40
N LEU A 158 -17.99 6.77 6.63
CA LEU A 158 -17.39 8.04 7.04
C LEU A 158 -16.17 8.40 6.19
N GLN A 159 -15.28 7.43 5.93
CA GLN A 159 -14.10 7.64 5.09
C GLN A 159 -14.49 7.99 3.64
N VAL A 160 -15.51 7.34 3.08
CA VAL A 160 -16.05 7.67 1.74
C VAL A 160 -16.67 9.06 1.72
N ALA A 161 -17.40 9.46 2.78
CA ALA A 161 -17.97 10.80 2.89
C ALA A 161 -16.88 11.88 2.94
N LEU A 162 -15.85 11.69 3.76
CA LEU A 162 -14.71 12.61 3.84
C LEU A 162 -13.95 12.68 2.52
N LEU A 163 -13.79 11.56 1.82
CA LEU A 163 -13.18 11.53 0.49
C LEU A 163 -14.01 12.31 -0.54
N SER A 164 -15.33 12.22 -0.47
CA SER A 164 -16.25 12.97 -1.34
C SER A 164 -16.11 14.48 -1.11
N VAL A 165 -16.01 14.90 0.15
CA VAL A 165 -15.72 16.30 0.52
C VAL A 165 -14.34 16.74 0.01
N ALA A 166 -13.33 15.87 0.08
CA ALA A 166 -12.00 16.16 -0.45
C ALA A 166 -12.01 16.38 -1.97
N ILE A 167 -12.73 15.54 -2.73
CA ILE A 167 -12.86 15.70 -4.20
C ILE A 167 -13.56 17.02 -4.54
N TRP A 168 -14.62 17.37 -3.82
CA TRP A 168 -15.30 18.65 -3.99
C TRP A 168 -14.35 19.83 -3.71
N ASN A 169 -13.57 19.74 -2.63
CA ASN A 169 -12.58 20.76 -2.28
C ASN A 169 -11.48 20.90 -3.36
N ILE A 170 -11.00 19.80 -3.94
CA ILE A 170 -10.03 19.81 -5.05
C ILE A 170 -10.64 20.51 -6.27
N HIS A 171 -11.87 20.17 -6.64
CA HIS A 171 -12.58 20.81 -7.75
C HIS A 171 -12.82 22.30 -7.51
N SER A 172 -13.28 22.67 -6.32
CA SER A 172 -13.46 24.07 -5.89
C SER A 172 -12.15 24.86 -5.98
N THR A 173 -11.06 24.27 -5.50
CA THR A 173 -9.73 24.87 -5.54
C THR A 173 -9.27 25.10 -6.97
N ALA A 174 -9.42 24.11 -7.85
CA ALA A 174 -9.06 24.25 -9.26
C ALA A 174 -9.87 25.35 -9.97
N SER A 175 -11.19 25.41 -9.73
CA SER A 175 -12.05 26.46 -10.29
C SER A 175 -11.62 27.86 -9.82
N SER A 176 -11.27 28.01 -8.55
CA SER A 176 -10.79 29.28 -8.00
C SER A 176 -9.45 29.73 -8.60
N LEU A 177 -8.52 28.80 -8.82
CA LEU A 177 -7.25 29.09 -9.49
C LEU A 177 -7.47 29.55 -10.94
N VAL A 178 -8.36 28.89 -11.68
CA VAL A 178 -8.73 29.29 -13.05
C VAL A 178 -9.34 30.70 -13.06
N ASN A 179 -10.17 31.01 -12.07
CA ASN A 179 -10.80 32.33 -11.90
C ASN A 179 -9.84 33.40 -11.32
N LYS A 180 -8.55 33.09 -11.14
CA LYS A 180 -7.52 33.99 -10.57
C LYS A 180 -7.85 34.54 -9.19
N GLN A 181 -8.70 33.85 -8.43
CA GLN A 181 -9.09 34.25 -7.08
C GLN A 181 -8.06 33.80 -6.01
N GLY A 182 -6.99 33.14 -6.44
CA GLY A 182 -5.95 32.62 -5.55
C GLY A 182 -6.44 31.39 -4.77
N LEU A 183 -5.74 31.06 -3.68
CA LEU A 183 -6.09 29.92 -2.85
C LEU A 183 -7.02 30.37 -1.71
N LEU A 184 -8.32 30.11 -1.81
CA LEU A 184 -9.29 30.49 -0.76
C LEU A 184 -8.86 29.93 0.60
N SER A 185 -8.87 30.78 1.63
CA SER A 185 -8.54 30.40 3.01
C SER A 185 -9.46 29.28 3.53
N PHE A 186 -10.72 29.27 3.12
CA PHE A 186 -11.66 28.19 3.43
C PHE A 186 -11.17 26.82 2.94
N ASN A 187 -10.75 26.73 1.68
CA ASN A 187 -10.25 25.47 1.08
C ASN A 187 -8.95 25.00 1.77
N GLN A 188 -8.10 25.93 2.19
CA GLN A 188 -6.87 25.62 2.93
C GLN A 188 -7.19 24.98 4.29
N THR A 189 -8.04 25.62 5.08
CA THR A 189 -8.44 25.12 6.41
C THR A 189 -9.12 23.76 6.28
N LEU A 190 -10.01 23.59 5.28
CA LEU A 190 -10.68 22.33 5.01
C LEU A 190 -9.67 21.22 4.63
N SER A 191 -8.67 21.53 3.81
CA SER A 191 -7.62 20.55 3.42
C SER A 191 -6.82 20.07 4.62
N TRP A 192 -6.40 20.99 5.51
CA TRP A 192 -5.67 20.63 6.73
C TRP A 192 -6.53 19.82 7.71
N ALA A 193 -7.79 20.21 7.88
CA ALA A 193 -8.73 19.47 8.73
C ALA A 193 -8.95 18.05 8.21
N LEU A 194 -9.21 17.89 6.90
CA LEU A 194 -9.39 16.59 6.26
C LEU A 194 -8.14 15.72 6.38
N SER A 195 -6.96 16.28 6.10
CA SER A 195 -5.69 15.55 6.25
C SER A 195 -5.48 15.10 7.70
N GLY A 196 -5.71 15.95 8.70
CA GLY A 196 -5.56 15.57 10.10
C GLY A 196 -6.57 14.50 10.54
N MET A 197 -7.84 14.66 10.18
CA MET A 197 -8.89 13.68 10.51
C MET A 197 -8.62 12.32 9.88
N SER A 198 -8.09 12.30 8.65
CA SER A 198 -7.82 11.07 7.93
C SER A 198 -6.89 10.13 8.68
N MET A 199 -5.84 10.66 9.33
CA MET A 199 -4.82 9.87 10.02
C MET A 199 -5.35 9.14 11.26
N LEU A 200 -6.44 9.63 11.86
CA LEU A 200 -7.03 9.04 13.07
C LEU A 200 -8.04 7.92 12.75
N LEU A 201 -8.63 7.91 11.55
CA LEU A 201 -9.69 6.98 11.17
C LEU A 201 -9.30 5.49 11.18
N PRO A 202 -8.07 5.06 10.77
CA PRO A 202 -7.68 3.66 10.80
C PRO A 202 -7.67 3.05 12.21
N LEU A 203 -7.49 3.87 13.25
CA LEU A 203 -7.45 3.42 14.64
C LEU A 203 -8.82 2.94 15.14
N CYS A 204 -9.89 3.43 14.53
CA CYS A 204 -11.27 3.04 14.85
C CYS A 204 -11.79 1.88 13.97
N GLY A 205 -10.93 1.32 13.10
CA GLY A 205 -11.30 0.27 12.16
C GLY A 205 -11.39 -1.13 12.76
N SER A 206 -11.89 -2.08 11.95
CA SER A 206 -11.97 -3.50 12.33
C SER A 206 -10.58 -4.14 12.49
N GLN A 207 -10.51 -5.20 13.30
CA GLN A 207 -9.28 -6.00 13.49
C GLN A 207 -9.05 -7.01 12.34
N TRP A 208 -10.06 -7.28 11.51
CA TRP A 208 -9.93 -8.25 10.43
C TRP A 208 -9.02 -7.71 9.31
N VAL A 209 -7.96 -8.46 8.97
CA VAL A 209 -6.80 -7.96 8.19
C VAL A 209 -7.20 -7.32 6.84
N PRO A 210 -8.04 -7.94 5.99
CA PRO A 210 -8.47 -7.31 4.73
C PRO A 210 -9.23 -6.00 4.92
N ILE A 211 -10.14 -5.94 5.91
CA ILE A 211 -10.93 -4.73 6.19
C ILE A 211 -10.02 -3.63 6.76
N ARG A 212 -9.10 -4.00 7.66
CA ARG A 212 -8.09 -3.09 8.23
C ARG A 212 -7.19 -2.50 7.15
N LEU A 213 -6.77 -3.31 6.17
CA LEU A 213 -5.97 -2.87 5.04
C LEU A 213 -6.70 -1.79 4.25
N VAL A 214 -7.98 -2.02 3.90
CA VAL A 214 -8.79 -1.03 3.18
C VAL A 214 -8.99 0.24 4.00
N HIS A 215 -9.25 0.14 5.31
CA HIS A 215 -9.34 1.33 6.18
C HIS A 215 -8.06 2.16 6.17
N LEU A 216 -6.89 1.51 6.23
CA LEU A 216 -5.59 2.18 6.22
C LEU A 216 -5.34 2.87 4.88
N PHE A 217 -5.58 2.18 3.77
CA PHE A 217 -5.36 2.74 2.44
C PHE A 217 -6.38 3.83 2.08
N LEU A 218 -7.64 3.72 2.49
CA LEU A 218 -8.64 4.75 2.26
C LEU A 218 -8.38 6.01 3.09
N SER A 219 -7.88 5.83 4.32
CA SER A 219 -7.37 6.93 5.15
C SER A 219 -6.16 7.60 4.51
N LEU A 220 -5.20 6.83 4.00
CA LEU A 220 -4.01 7.36 3.33
C LEU A 220 -4.34 8.02 1.98
N ALA A 221 -5.36 7.52 1.28
CA ALA A 221 -5.80 8.04 -0.01
C ALA A 221 -6.31 9.48 0.09
N LEU A 222 -6.90 9.86 1.23
CA LEU A 222 -7.47 11.19 1.42
C LEU A 222 -6.40 12.31 1.39
N PRO A 223 -5.36 12.32 2.26
CA PRO A 223 -4.30 13.31 2.17
C PRO A 223 -3.45 13.14 0.90
N PHE A 224 -3.30 11.91 0.39
CA PHE A 224 -2.59 11.65 -0.86
C PHE A 224 -3.28 12.30 -2.07
N LEU A 225 -4.60 12.20 -2.18
CA LEU A 225 -5.37 12.86 -3.26
C LEU A 225 -5.36 14.38 -3.15
N LEU A 226 -5.39 14.94 -1.93
CA LEU A 226 -5.26 16.39 -1.72
C LEU A 226 -3.90 16.93 -2.18
N LEU A 227 -2.84 16.11 -2.09
CA LEU A 227 -1.49 16.47 -2.53
C LEU A 227 -1.20 16.06 -3.98
N SER A 228 -2.04 15.25 -4.60
CA SER A 228 -1.84 14.73 -5.95
C SER A 228 -2.07 15.81 -7.00
N ALA A 229 -1.14 15.93 -7.96
CA ALA A 229 -1.27 16.86 -9.07
C ALA A 229 -1.87 16.23 -10.34
N SER A 230 -1.86 14.90 -10.47
CA SER A 230 -2.35 14.21 -11.67
C SER A 230 -2.83 12.75 -11.44
N HIS A 231 -2.25 11.78 -12.15
CA HIS A 231 -2.63 10.36 -12.18
C HIS A 231 -2.16 9.55 -10.97
N GLU A 232 -1.41 10.16 -10.06
CA GLU A 232 -0.83 9.51 -8.88
C GLU A 232 -1.91 8.85 -8.01
N GLY A 233 -3.11 9.43 -7.94
CA GLY A 233 -4.27 8.87 -7.24
C GLY A 233 -4.62 7.42 -7.63
N PHE A 234 -4.42 7.06 -8.90
CA PHE A 234 -4.67 5.70 -9.39
C PHE A 234 -3.60 4.70 -8.94
N PHE A 235 -2.35 5.14 -8.76
CA PHE A 235 -1.27 4.27 -8.32
C PHE A 235 -1.57 3.69 -6.93
N LEU A 236 -1.98 4.53 -5.98
CA LEU A 236 -2.31 4.08 -4.63
C LEU A 236 -3.49 3.08 -4.64
N LEU A 237 -4.47 3.29 -5.52
CA LEU A 237 -5.59 2.36 -5.67
C LEU A 237 -5.12 1.01 -6.21
N ALA A 238 -4.32 1.02 -7.28
CA ALA A 238 -3.75 -0.18 -7.88
C ALA A 238 -2.89 -0.96 -6.86
N LEU A 239 -2.09 -0.25 -6.06
CA LEU A 239 -1.31 -0.83 -4.97
C LEU A 239 -2.21 -1.49 -3.91
N THR A 240 -3.30 -0.83 -3.52
CA THR A 240 -4.26 -1.37 -2.54
C THR A 240 -4.90 -2.66 -3.05
N ILE A 241 -5.34 -2.67 -4.31
CA ILE A 241 -5.94 -3.85 -4.96
C ILE A 241 -4.91 -4.98 -5.06
N ASN A 242 -3.66 -4.67 -5.45
CA ASN A 242 -2.58 -5.66 -5.53
C ASN A 242 -2.29 -6.30 -4.16
N LEU A 243 -2.24 -5.51 -3.08
CA LEU A 243 -2.04 -6.03 -1.73
C LEU A 243 -3.23 -6.88 -1.23
N LEU A 244 -4.47 -6.54 -1.61
CA LEU A 244 -5.63 -7.40 -1.34
C LEU A 244 -5.54 -8.75 -2.07
N PHE A 245 -5.12 -8.75 -3.33
CA PHE A 245 -4.88 -9.99 -4.07
C PHE A 245 -3.72 -10.79 -3.47
N TRP A 246 -2.63 -10.14 -3.07
CA TRP A 246 -1.53 -10.79 -2.35
C TRP A 246 -2.03 -11.48 -1.08
N LEU A 247 -2.75 -10.76 -0.23
CA LEU A 247 -3.25 -11.28 1.05
C LEU A 247 -4.18 -12.48 0.86
N THR A 248 -5.08 -12.41 -0.12
CA THR A 248 -6.01 -13.51 -0.43
C THR A 248 -5.28 -14.74 -1.02
N LEU A 249 -4.25 -14.53 -1.85
CA LEU A 249 -3.37 -15.59 -2.34
C LEU A 249 -2.62 -16.28 -1.20
N GLU A 250 -2.02 -15.50 -0.30
CA GLU A 250 -1.26 -16.00 0.84
C GLU A 250 -2.15 -16.78 1.82
N HIS A 251 -3.36 -16.27 2.08
CA HIS A 251 -4.36 -16.94 2.89
C HIS A 251 -4.77 -18.30 2.29
N HIS A 252 -5.02 -18.34 0.97
CA HIS A 252 -5.38 -19.57 0.27
C HIS A 252 -4.23 -20.60 0.26
N GLN A 253 -2.99 -20.16 0.08
CA GLN A 253 -1.82 -21.05 0.14
C GLN A 253 -1.58 -21.60 1.55
N SER A 254 -1.80 -20.77 2.58
CA SER A 254 -1.65 -21.18 3.98
C SER A 254 -2.62 -22.28 4.35
N TYR A 255 -3.91 -22.14 4.00
CA TYR A 255 -4.90 -23.21 4.24
C TYR A 255 -4.53 -24.54 3.58
N GLN A 256 -4.06 -24.50 2.33
CA GLN A 256 -3.65 -25.71 1.62
C GLN A 256 -2.44 -26.42 2.28
N HIS A 257 -1.57 -25.68 2.96
CA HIS A 257 -0.48 -26.28 3.70
C HIS A 257 -0.95 -26.94 5.00
N THR A 258 -1.92 -26.34 5.70
CA THR A 258 -2.47 -26.87 6.96
C THR A 258 -3.18 -28.22 6.79
N ASP A 259 -3.83 -28.46 5.64
CA ASP A 259 -4.45 -29.75 5.31
C ASP A 259 -3.43 -30.89 5.08
N THR A 260 -2.14 -30.57 4.90
CA THR A 260 -1.10 -31.59 4.66
C THR A 260 -0.17 -31.80 5.85
N LYS A 261 -0.04 -30.84 6.79
CA LYS A 261 0.58 -30.97 8.12
C LYS A 261 0.03 -29.88 9.05
N PRO A 262 -0.29 -30.18 10.33
CA PRO A 262 -0.71 -29.14 11.28
C PRO A 262 0.50 -28.27 11.65
N VAL A 263 0.75 -27.23 10.86
CA VAL A 263 1.76 -26.21 11.17
C VAL A 263 1.10 -25.18 12.07
N ARG A 264 1.38 -25.32 13.36
CA ARG A 264 0.92 -24.46 14.46
C ARG A 264 1.67 -23.12 14.44
N TYR A 265 1.48 -22.32 13.39
CA TYR A 265 1.94 -20.94 13.36
C TYR A 265 0.86 -20.05 12.76
N PHE A 266 -0.24 -19.87 13.48
CA PHE A 266 -0.90 -18.57 13.51
C PHE A 266 -1.47 -18.39 14.91
N ILE A 267 -1.05 -17.28 15.50
CA ILE A 267 -1.44 -16.81 16.82
C ILE A 267 -2.96 -16.80 16.90
N HIS A 268 -3.49 -17.35 18.01
CA HIS A 268 -4.88 -17.13 18.40
C HIS A 268 -5.19 -15.63 18.34
N PHE A 269 -6.02 -15.22 17.39
CA PHE A 269 -6.80 -14.00 17.42
C PHE A 269 -8.20 -14.33 16.93
#